data_AF-A0A316I7S9-F1
#
_entry.id   AF-A0A316I7S9-F1
#
_cell.length_a   1.000
_cell.length_b   1.000
_cell.length_c   1.000
_cell.angle_alpha   90.00
_cell.angle_beta   90.00
_cell.angle_gamma   90.00
#
_symmetry.space_group_name_H-M   'P 1'
#
loop_
_entity.id
_entity.type
_entity.pdbx_description
1 polymer ?
#
loop_
_entity_poly.entity_id
_entity_poly.type
_entity_poly.pdbx_seq_one_letter_code
_entity_poly.pdbx_strand_id
1 'polypeptide(L)'
;MDAFVELSAELTGFSAEELRSTGLVEQYATLARGASDAEIIQLWYTGVWRGVIPSSRAYAEGLAWKAVGVAAPGTDGPGFGSWERRPRGSAS
;
A
#
# COMPACT_ATOMS: atom_id res chain seq x y z
N MET A 1 -13.54 -14.74 -3.21
CA MET A 1 -12.71 -13.64 -2.66
C MET A 1 -12.56 -13.77 -1.16
N ASP A 2 -13.60 -14.17 -0.42
CA ASP A 2 -13.54 -14.26 1.05
C ASP A 2 -12.41 -15.15 1.58
N ALA A 3 -12.20 -16.34 1.00
CA ALA A 3 -11.07 -17.21 1.40
C ALA A 3 -9.69 -16.54 1.24
N PHE A 4 -9.49 -15.72 0.19
CA PHE A 4 -8.24 -14.98 0.03
C PHE A 4 -8.09 -13.88 1.07
N VAL A 5 -9.18 -13.21 1.43
CA VAL A 5 -9.18 -12.18 2.48
C VAL A 5 -8.92 -12.79 3.85
N GLU A 6 -9.53 -13.94 4.17
CA GLU A 6 -9.31 -14.66 5.42
C GLU A 6 -7.85 -15.10 5.58
N LEU A 7 -7.30 -15.77 4.55
CA LEU A 7 -5.88 -16.13 4.53
C LEU A 7 -4.99 -14.90 4.65
N SER A 8 -5.28 -13.84 3.90
CA SER A 8 -4.49 -12.60 3.95
C SER A 8 -4.56 -11.93 5.32
N ALA A 9 -5.70 -12.00 6.01
CA ALA A 9 -5.85 -11.46 7.35
C ALA A 9 -4.97 -12.22 8.36
N GLU A 10 -4.96 -13.55 8.26
CA GLU A 10 -4.08 -14.41 9.07
C GLU A 10 -2.59 -14.12 8.80
N LEU A 11 -2.18 -14.04 7.53
CA LEU A 11 -0.79 -13.84 7.14
C LEU A 11 -0.25 -12.45 7.48
N THR A 12 -1.09 -11.41 7.42
CA THR A 12 -0.64 -10.03 7.57
C THR A 12 -0.86 -9.46 8.97
N GLY A 13 -1.78 -10.04 9.74
CA GLY A 13 -2.24 -9.51 11.03
C GLY A 13 -3.24 -8.35 10.92
N PHE A 14 -3.64 -7.95 9.72
CA PHE A 14 -4.67 -6.95 9.49
C PHE A 14 -6.05 -7.59 9.38
N SER A 15 -7.09 -6.88 9.78
CA SER A 15 -8.45 -7.39 9.71
C SER A 15 -8.96 -7.49 8.26
N ALA A 16 -9.91 -8.39 8.03
CA ALA A 16 -10.59 -8.54 6.75
C ALA A 16 -11.28 -7.24 6.27
N GLU A 17 -11.72 -6.38 7.20
CA GLU A 17 -12.29 -5.07 6.87
C GLU A 17 -11.22 -4.11 6.36
N GLU A 18 -10.06 -4.06 7.02
CA GLU A 18 -8.93 -3.23 6.60
C GLU A 18 -8.38 -3.67 5.25
N LEU A 19 -8.32 -4.98 4.98
CA LEU A 19 -7.90 -5.46 3.67
C LEU A 19 -8.91 -5.07 2.58
N ARG A 20 -10.22 -5.11 2.86
CA ARG A 20 -11.25 -4.68 1.91
C ARG A 20 -11.22 -3.17 1.66
N SER A 21 -10.96 -2.36 2.69
CA SER A 21 -10.93 -0.89 2.55
C SER A 21 -9.81 -0.39 1.65
N THR A 22 -8.73 -1.17 1.48
CA THR A 22 -7.67 -0.88 0.50
C THR A 22 -8.20 -0.85 -0.94
N GLY A 23 -9.31 -1.54 -1.24
CA GLY A 23 -9.83 -1.70 -2.60
C GLY A 23 -8.96 -2.60 -3.52
N LEU A 24 -7.97 -3.30 -2.96
CA LEU A 24 -7.00 -4.10 -3.73
C LEU A 24 -7.30 -5.61 -3.77
N VAL A 25 -8.26 -6.08 -2.97
CA VAL A 25 -8.55 -7.51 -2.78
C VAL A 25 -8.73 -8.26 -4.09
N GLU A 26 -9.54 -7.73 -5.03
CA GLU A 26 -9.80 -8.40 -6.30
C GLU A 26 -8.54 -8.47 -7.19
N GLN A 27 -7.78 -7.38 -7.24
CA GLN A 27 -6.52 -7.30 -7.98
C GLN A 27 -5.50 -8.30 -7.41
N TYR A 28 -5.33 -8.32 -6.09
CA TYR A 28 -4.36 -9.18 -5.43
C TYR A 28 -4.74 -10.65 -5.48
N ALA A 29 -6.03 -10.99 -5.30
CA ALA A 29 -6.51 -12.36 -5.47
C ALA A 29 -6.25 -12.89 -6.90
N THR A 30 -6.31 -12.01 -7.90
CA THR A 30 -6.00 -12.35 -9.29
C THR A 30 -4.51 -12.57 -9.52
N LEU A 31 -3.66 -11.69 -8.98
CA LEU A 31 -2.20 -11.77 -9.10
C LEU A 31 -1.63 -12.96 -8.34
N ALA A 32 -2.12 -13.20 -7.12
CA ALA A 32 -1.58 -14.17 -6.19
C ALA A 32 -2.06 -15.62 -6.44
N ARG A 33 -2.65 -15.92 -7.61
CA ARG A 33 -3.02 -17.30 -7.96
C ARG A 33 -1.77 -18.18 -8.03
N GLY A 34 -1.68 -19.15 -7.11
CA GLY A 34 -0.51 -20.03 -6.99
C GLY A 34 0.72 -19.35 -6.39
N ALA A 35 0.54 -18.20 -5.74
CA ALA A 35 1.59 -17.56 -4.95
C ALA A 35 1.87 -18.33 -3.67
N SER A 36 3.10 -18.26 -3.20
CA SER A 36 3.44 -18.64 -1.83
C SER A 36 2.94 -17.61 -0.82
N ASP A 37 2.81 -18.02 0.45
CA ASP A 37 2.46 -17.12 1.54
C ASP A 37 3.42 -15.93 1.65
N ALA A 38 4.73 -16.16 1.42
CA ALA A 38 5.74 -15.10 1.41
C ALA A 38 5.50 -14.07 0.30
N GLU A 39 5.09 -14.50 -0.89
CA GLU A 39 4.72 -13.59 -1.99
C GLU A 39 3.45 -12.81 -1.67
N ILE A 40 2.47 -13.43 -1.00
CA ILE A 40 1.24 -12.75 -0.54
C ILE A 40 1.58 -11.68 0.51
N ILE A 41 2.40 -12.02 1.51
CA ILE A 41 2.87 -11.08 2.54
C ILE A 41 3.62 -9.92 1.88
N GLN A 42 4.57 -10.21 1.00
CA GLN A 42 5.34 -9.16 0.32
C GLN A 42 4.42 -8.23 -0.49
N LEU A 43 3.49 -8.79 -1.26
CA LEU A 43 2.54 -8.03 -2.07
C LEU A 43 1.70 -7.08 -1.19
N TRP A 44 1.16 -7.57 -0.08
CA TRP A 44 0.37 -6.76 0.84
C TRP A 44 1.18 -5.66 1.51
N TYR A 45 2.36 -5.97 2.04
CA TYR A 45 3.15 -4.99 2.78
C TYR A 45 3.77 -3.91 1.88
N THR A 46 4.18 -4.27 0.66
CA THR A 46 4.97 -3.36 -0.19
C THR A 46 4.20 -2.82 -1.40
N GLY A 47 3.11 -3.46 -1.80
CA GLY A 47 2.45 -3.17 -3.07
C GLY A 47 3.22 -3.66 -4.31
N VAL A 48 4.29 -4.43 -4.13
CA VAL A 48 5.16 -4.91 -5.22
C VAL A 48 4.86 -6.38 -5.50
N TRP A 49 4.58 -6.69 -6.76
CA TRP A 49 4.42 -8.03 -7.27
C TRP A 49 5.63 -8.43 -8.13
N ARG A 50 6.49 -9.34 -7.66
CA ARG A 50 7.65 -9.85 -8.43
C ARG A 50 8.50 -8.75 -9.10
N GLY A 51 8.74 -7.67 -8.37
CA GLY A 51 9.56 -6.53 -8.83
C GLY A 51 8.80 -5.45 -9.61
N VAL A 52 7.49 -5.59 -9.83
CA VAL A 52 6.66 -4.57 -10.48
C VAL A 52 5.58 -4.02 -9.54
N ILE A 53 5.24 -2.74 -9.68
CA ILE A 53 4.12 -2.12 -8.97
C ILE A 53 2.88 -2.25 -9.86
N PRO A 54 1.86 -3.06 -9.49
CA PRO A 54 0.72 -3.34 -10.37
C PRO A 54 -0.21 -2.14 -10.59
N SER A 55 -0.24 -1.21 -9.64
CA SER A 55 -1.02 0.03 -9.72
C SER A 55 -0.46 1.09 -8.76
N SER A 56 -0.71 2.37 -9.03
CA SER A 56 -0.37 3.45 -8.09
C SER A 56 -1.00 3.24 -6.72
N ARG A 57 -2.24 2.71 -6.70
CA ARG A 57 -2.96 2.35 -5.49
C ARG A 57 -2.28 1.23 -4.71
N ALA A 58 -1.69 0.23 -5.37
CA ALA A 58 -0.94 -0.84 -4.72
C ALA A 58 0.20 -0.31 -3.85
N TYR A 59 0.95 0.67 -4.37
CA TYR A 59 1.99 1.36 -3.59
C TYR A 59 1.40 2.25 -2.49
N ALA A 60 0.34 3.00 -2.78
CA ALA A 60 -0.28 3.92 -1.84
C ALA A 60 -0.89 3.21 -0.62
N GLU A 61 -1.54 2.07 -0.83
CA GLU A 61 -2.22 1.27 0.19
C GLU A 61 -1.34 0.14 0.75
N GLY A 62 -0.03 0.17 0.48
CA GLY A 62 0.91 -0.82 1.03
C GLY A 62 0.85 -0.86 2.56
N LEU A 63 0.63 -2.05 3.14
CA LEU A 63 0.37 -2.18 4.57
C LEU A 63 1.56 -1.75 5.44
N ALA A 64 2.78 -1.71 4.88
CA ALA A 64 3.96 -1.20 5.59
C ALA A 64 3.78 0.26 6.05
N TRP A 65 3.13 1.11 5.25
CA TRP A 65 2.89 2.51 5.61
C TRP A 65 1.97 2.60 6.83
N LYS A 66 0.88 1.83 6.79
CA LYS A 66 -0.07 1.74 7.90
C LYS A 66 0.55 1.15 9.16
N ALA A 67 1.36 0.10 9.04
CA ALA A 67 2.04 -0.55 10.16
C ALA A 67 3.02 0.38 10.88
N VAL A 68 3.67 1.28 10.13
CA VAL A 68 4.59 2.30 10.68
C VAL A 68 3.85 3.59 11.08
N GLY A 69 2.57 3.72 10.76
CA GLY A 69 1.74 4.88 11.12
C GLY A 69 2.04 6.13 10.28
N VAL A 70 2.49 5.95 9.03
CA VAL A 70 2.84 7.06 8.11
C VAL A 70 2.04 6.96 6.82
N ALA A 71 1.88 8.10 6.13
CA ALA A 71 1.36 8.11 4.77
C ALA A 71 2.42 7.59 3.78
N ALA A 72 1.96 6.99 2.68
CA ALA A 72 2.84 6.54 1.60
C ALA A 72 3.60 7.75 1.01
N PRO A 73 4.94 7.71 0.92
CA PRO A 73 5.69 8.82 0.36
C PRO A 73 5.31 9.10 -1.10
N GLY A 74 5.02 10.36 -1.42
CA GLY A 74 4.71 10.79 -2.79
C GLY A 74 3.26 10.57 -3.23
N THR A 75 2.36 10.12 -2.34
CA THR A 75 0.92 10.01 -2.64
C THR A 75 0.13 11.25 -2.24
N ASP A 76 0.54 11.91 -1.16
CA ASP A 76 0.06 13.25 -0.81
C ASP A 76 1.02 14.29 -1.40
N GLY A 77 0.58 14.97 -2.47
CA GLY A 77 1.31 16.10 -3.01
C GLY A 77 1.34 17.26 -2.02
N PRO A 78 2.36 18.12 -2.04
CA PRO A 78 2.27 19.38 -1.31
C PRO A 78 1.09 20.15 -1.92
N GLY A 79 0.14 20.59 -1.08
CA GLY A 79 -1.11 21.19 -1.55
C GLY A 79 -0.89 22.28 -2.61
N PHE A 80 -1.90 22.49 -3.47
CA PHE A 80 -1.87 23.56 -4.47
C PHE A 80 -1.43 24.90 -3.85
N GLY A 81 -0.48 25.60 -4.47
CA GLY A 81 0.11 26.84 -3.92
C GLY A 81 1.30 26.63 -2.96
N SER A 82 1.69 25.41 -2.66
CA SER A 82 2.91 25.12 -1.86
C SER A 82 4.18 25.70 -2.48
N TRP A 83 4.25 25.76 -3.81
CA TRP A 83 5.34 26.35 -4.59
C TRP A 83 5.23 27.87 -4.77
N GLU A 84 4.08 28.47 -4.46
CA GLU A 84 3.91 29.93 -4.55
C GLU A 84 4.56 30.65 -3.37
N ARG A 85 4.70 29.97 -2.23
CA ARG A 85 5.42 30.52 -1.08
C ARG A 85 6.93 30.38 -1.32
N ARG A 86 7.58 31.52 -1.61
CA ARG A 86 9.05 31.61 -1.64
C ARG A 86 9.63 31.01 -0.34
N PRO A 87 10.55 30.02 -0.43
CA PRO A 87 11.23 29.50 0.75
C PRO A 87 11.90 30.66 1.49
N ARG A 88 11.69 30.77 2.82
CA ARG A 88 12.42 31.76 3.61
C ARG A 88 13.88 31.34 3.61
N GLY A 89 14.72 32.11 2.91
CA GLY A 89 16.17 31.88 2.90
C GLY A 89 16.70 31.85 4.33
N SER A 90 17.54 30.88 4.65
CA SER A 90 18.26 30.85 5.92
C SER A 90 19.10 32.12 6.03
N ALA A 91 18.75 32.99 6.97
CA ALA A 91 19.63 34.08 7.38
C ALA A 91 20.91 33.43 7.93
N SER A 92 22.01 33.62 7.20
CA SER A 92 23.37 33.40 7.69
C SER A 92 23.82 34.61 8.49
#